data_AF-A0A176TG02-F1
#
_entry.id   AF-A0A176TG02-F1
#
_cell.length_a   1.000
_cell.length_b   1.000
_cell.length_c   1.000
_cell.angle_alpha   90.00
_cell.angle_beta   90.00
_cell.angle_gamma   90.00
#
_symmetry.space_group_name_H-M   'P 1'
#
loop_
_entity.id
_entity.type
_entity.pdbx_description
1 polymer ?
#
loop_
_entity_poly.entity_id
_entity_poly.type
_entity_poly.pdbx_seq_one_letter_code
_entity_poly.pdbx_strand_id
1 'polypeptide(L)'
;MKTIIKTILVVTLMFGTLISYANDNTKSNNSVAVKKVKVEFKDVKKGNALTIKNENGITIYKQVLQTSGNYTKNFDLTNLENGSYTTELEKDFEIIVKKLEVKDGFVTFYKNENEIIFKPVIRTEGNLILISKIEFDNQPLNVTLYYNNNIIFSDKVEGEKVLNRVYKLSKTEEGAYKVVISADHRTYTKDFTI
;
A
#
# COMPACT_ATOMS: atom_id res chain seq x y z
N MET A 1 -30.60 6.12 -53.14
CA MET A 1 -30.76 6.29 -51.69
C MET A 1 -30.31 5.03 -50.97
N LYS A 2 -29.17 5.07 -50.28
CA LYS A 2 -28.81 4.14 -49.20
C LYS A 2 -28.02 4.94 -48.17
N THR A 3 -28.62 5.15 -47.01
CA THR A 3 -28.11 5.97 -45.92
C THR A 3 -27.10 5.18 -45.10
N ILE A 4 -25.88 5.71 -44.99
CA ILE A 4 -24.83 5.19 -44.11
C ILE A 4 -25.13 5.74 -42.72
N ILE A 5 -25.64 4.89 -41.83
CA ILE A 5 -25.90 5.23 -40.44
C ILE A 5 -24.56 5.29 -39.70
N LYS A 6 -24.21 6.48 -39.20
CA LYS A 6 -23.12 6.68 -38.25
C LYS A 6 -23.53 6.05 -36.92
N THR A 7 -22.86 4.98 -36.50
CA THR A 7 -23.01 4.43 -35.15
C THR A 7 -22.33 5.36 -34.15
N ILE A 8 -23.06 6.38 -33.71
CA ILE A 8 -22.77 7.07 -32.45
C ILE A 8 -23.24 6.11 -31.36
N LEU A 9 -22.32 5.45 -30.69
CA LEU A 9 -22.61 4.74 -29.45
C LEU A 9 -22.79 5.80 -28.35
N VAL A 10 -24.00 6.35 -28.26
CA VAL A 10 -24.44 7.09 -27.07
C VAL A 10 -24.64 6.07 -25.97
N VAL A 11 -23.66 5.98 -25.07
CA VAL A 11 -23.84 5.30 -23.78
C VAL A 11 -24.67 6.23 -22.90
N THR A 12 -25.99 6.14 -22.99
CA THR A 12 -26.90 6.68 -21.96
C THR A 12 -26.74 5.83 -20.70
N LEU A 13 -25.82 6.23 -19.83
CA LEU A 13 -25.72 5.69 -18.49
C LEU A 13 -27.01 6.08 -17.75
N MET A 14 -27.88 5.10 -17.49
CA MET A 14 -29.07 5.28 -16.67
C MET A 14 -28.61 5.58 -15.23
N PHE A 15 -28.57 6.85 -14.86
CA PHE A 15 -28.56 7.26 -13.46
C PHE A 15 -29.95 7.02 -12.89
N GLY A 16 -30.10 5.96 -12.10
CA GLY A 16 -31.37 5.67 -11.47
C GLY A 16 -31.29 4.54 -10.47
N THR A 17 -30.73 4.80 -9.29
CA THR A 17 -31.35 4.36 -8.03
C THR A 17 -31.11 5.41 -6.95
N LEU A 18 -32.17 5.68 -6.20
CA LEU A 18 -32.36 6.79 -5.28
C LEU A 18 -31.52 6.58 -4.01
N ILE A 19 -30.67 7.54 -3.65
CA ILE A 19 -30.13 7.64 -2.29
C ILE A 19 -31.14 8.46 -1.49
N SER A 20 -31.88 7.77 -0.62
CA SER A 20 -32.68 8.41 0.43
C SER A 20 -31.73 9.11 1.40
N TYR A 21 -31.83 10.44 1.49
CA TYR A 21 -31.14 11.23 2.50
C TYR A 21 -32.00 11.29 3.76
N ALA A 22 -31.50 10.69 4.84
CA ALA A 22 -31.91 11.09 6.18
C ALA A 22 -31.15 12.39 6.52
N ASN A 23 -31.87 13.50 6.51
CA ASN A 23 -31.37 14.81 6.92
C ASN A 23 -31.47 14.93 8.45
N ASP A 24 -30.40 14.58 9.16
CA ASP A 24 -30.23 15.03 10.53
C ASP A 24 -29.23 16.18 10.56
N ASN A 25 -29.80 17.38 10.61
CA ASN A 25 -29.14 18.62 10.97
C ASN A 25 -28.64 18.54 12.42
N THR A 26 -27.52 17.87 12.65
CA THR A 26 -26.77 18.01 13.89
C THR A 26 -25.29 18.11 13.55
N LYS A 27 -24.65 19.16 14.06
CA LYS A 27 -23.21 19.41 13.94
C LYS A 27 -22.44 18.11 14.24
N SER A 28 -21.89 17.50 13.19
CA SER A 28 -21.23 16.20 13.27
C SER A 28 -19.85 16.34 13.93
N ASN A 29 -19.81 16.21 15.24
CA ASN A 29 -18.64 15.63 15.88
C ASN A 29 -18.66 14.14 15.51
N ASN A 30 -17.68 13.69 14.71
CA ASN A 30 -17.60 12.33 14.15
C ASN A 30 -17.28 11.25 15.21
N SER A 31 -17.91 11.30 16.39
CA SER A 31 -17.86 10.24 17.39
C SER A 31 -19.01 9.27 17.14
N VAL A 32 -18.73 8.21 16.38
CA VAL A 32 -19.68 7.12 16.21
C VAL A 32 -19.59 6.23 17.45
N ALA A 33 -20.67 6.10 18.21
CA ALA A 33 -20.80 5.14 19.31
C ALA A 33 -20.95 3.72 18.75
N VAL A 34 -19.91 3.19 18.08
CA VAL A 34 -19.98 1.82 17.57
C VAL A 34 -18.65 1.13 17.84
N LYS A 35 -18.72 0.21 18.82
CA LYS A 35 -17.76 -0.85 19.16
C LYS A 35 -17.25 -1.66 17.95
N LYS A 36 -17.92 -1.52 16.80
CA LYS A 36 -17.69 -2.19 15.53
C LYS A 36 -17.44 -1.19 14.40
N VAL A 37 -16.22 -1.17 13.88
CA VAL A 37 -15.87 -0.35 12.71
C VAL A 37 -16.00 -1.16 11.44
N LYS A 38 -16.75 -0.63 10.46
CA LYS A 38 -16.69 -1.14 9.09
C LYS A 38 -15.52 -0.51 8.35
N VAL A 39 -14.56 -1.34 7.91
CA VAL A 39 -13.48 -0.92 7.02
C VAL A 39 -13.70 -1.51 5.64
N GLU A 40 -13.61 -0.65 4.63
CA GLU A 40 -13.76 -1.02 3.22
C GLU A 40 -12.46 -0.74 2.47
N PHE A 41 -12.04 -1.74 1.69
CA PHE A 41 -10.92 -1.66 0.77
C PHE A 41 -11.37 -2.09 -0.62
N LYS A 42 -11.02 -1.30 -1.62
CA LYS A 42 -11.26 -1.60 -3.03
C LYS A 42 -10.06 -2.29 -3.65
N ASP A 43 -10.32 -3.11 -4.66
CA ASP A 43 -9.31 -3.76 -5.49
C ASP A 43 -8.25 -4.51 -4.67
N VAL A 44 -8.71 -5.30 -3.70
CA VAL A 44 -7.83 -6.24 -3.00
C VAL A 44 -7.61 -7.47 -3.87
N LYS A 45 -6.51 -8.17 -3.63
CA LYS A 45 -6.20 -9.48 -4.22
C LYS A 45 -6.05 -10.52 -3.11
N LYS A 46 -6.33 -11.78 -3.46
CA LYS A 46 -5.92 -12.91 -2.62
C LYS A 46 -4.42 -12.82 -2.34
N GLY A 47 -4.03 -12.93 -1.08
CA GLY A 47 -2.64 -12.80 -0.62
C GLY A 47 -2.30 -11.43 -0.04
N ASN A 48 -3.07 -10.37 -0.33
CA ASN A 48 -2.91 -9.09 0.36
C ASN A 48 -3.11 -9.28 1.86
N ALA A 49 -2.43 -8.48 2.68
CA ALA A 49 -2.49 -8.59 4.14
C ALA A 49 -3.03 -7.32 4.78
N LEU A 50 -3.97 -7.48 5.70
CA LEU A 50 -4.49 -6.41 6.54
C LEU A 50 -3.92 -6.57 7.95
N THR A 51 -3.32 -5.51 8.47
CA THR A 51 -2.74 -5.47 9.81
C THR A 51 -3.25 -4.29 10.61
N ILE A 52 -3.25 -4.43 11.94
CA ILE A 52 -3.45 -3.34 12.89
C ILE A 52 -2.22 -3.32 13.80
N LYS A 53 -1.64 -2.15 13.97
CA LYS A 53 -0.50 -1.89 14.84
C LYS A 53 -0.88 -0.88 15.92
N ASN A 54 -0.33 -1.02 17.11
CA ASN A 54 -0.44 -0.01 18.17
C ASN A 54 0.56 1.14 17.94
N GLU A 55 0.57 2.11 18.84
CA GLU A 55 1.46 3.29 18.80
C GLU A 55 2.96 2.94 18.74
N ASN A 56 3.35 1.79 19.28
CA ASN A 56 4.74 1.30 19.26
C ASN A 56 5.08 0.52 17.97
N GLY A 57 4.16 0.46 17.01
CA GLY A 57 4.32 -0.30 15.76
C GLY A 57 4.15 -1.82 15.91
N ILE A 58 3.76 -2.30 17.09
CA ILE A 58 3.57 -3.73 17.37
C ILE A 58 2.28 -4.19 16.70
N THR A 59 2.36 -5.25 15.90
CA THR A 59 1.19 -5.84 15.23
C THR A 59 0.34 -6.60 16.25
N ILE A 60 -0.88 -6.11 16.47
CA ILE A 60 -1.87 -6.73 17.37
C ILE A 60 -2.92 -7.53 16.61
N TYR A 61 -2.99 -7.35 15.29
CA TYR A 61 -3.88 -8.07 14.42
C TYR A 61 -3.25 -8.23 13.03
N LYS A 62 -3.39 -9.41 12.44
CA LYS A 62 -2.99 -9.69 11.05
C LYS A 62 -3.95 -10.67 10.40
N GLN A 63 -4.34 -10.40 9.15
CA GLN A 63 -5.14 -11.29 8.33
C GLN A 63 -4.65 -11.24 6.88
N VAL A 64 -4.38 -12.42 6.30
CA VAL A 64 -4.17 -12.56 4.86
C VAL A 64 -5.53 -12.74 4.17
N LEU A 65 -5.82 -11.89 3.20
CA LEU A 65 -7.07 -11.91 2.44
C LEU A 65 -7.11 -13.11 1.50
N GLN A 66 -8.24 -13.80 1.50
CA GLN A 66 -8.43 -15.04 0.73
C GLN A 66 -9.17 -14.82 -0.61
N THR A 67 -9.70 -13.62 -0.82
CA THR A 67 -10.52 -13.25 -1.97
C THR A 67 -10.00 -11.97 -2.61
N SER A 68 -10.31 -11.80 -3.90
CA SER A 68 -10.04 -10.58 -4.66
C SER A 68 -11.32 -9.75 -4.84
N GLY A 69 -11.19 -8.46 -5.15
CA GLY A 69 -12.31 -7.53 -5.38
C GLY A 69 -12.49 -6.52 -4.24
N ASN A 70 -13.73 -6.12 -3.99
CA ASN A 70 -14.05 -5.23 -2.87
C ASN A 70 -14.11 -6.05 -1.58
N TYR A 71 -13.34 -5.64 -0.57
CA TYR A 71 -13.31 -6.26 0.73
C TYR A 71 -13.90 -5.34 1.78
N THR A 72 -14.83 -5.88 2.55
CA THR A 72 -15.46 -5.21 3.70
C THR A 72 -15.27 -6.09 4.91
N LYS A 73 -14.79 -5.50 6.01
CA LYS A 73 -14.73 -6.17 7.30
C LYS A 73 -15.25 -5.27 8.41
N ASN A 74 -16.10 -5.85 9.26
CA ASN A 74 -16.48 -5.26 10.53
C ASN A 74 -15.47 -5.70 11.58
N PHE A 75 -14.73 -4.76 12.13
CA PHE A 75 -13.79 -4.95 13.23
C PHE A 75 -14.47 -4.66 14.54
N ASP A 76 -14.54 -5.63 15.43
CA ASP A 76 -14.88 -5.37 16.83
C ASP A 76 -13.61 -4.88 17.55
N LEU A 77 -13.58 -3.60 17.87
CA LEU A 77 -12.44 -2.94 18.50
C LEU A 77 -12.66 -2.72 20.01
N THR A 78 -13.68 -3.36 20.59
CA THR A 78 -14.04 -3.19 22.01
C THR A 78 -12.90 -3.51 22.97
N ASN A 79 -12.04 -4.46 22.60
CA ASN A 79 -10.93 -4.91 23.44
C ASN A 79 -9.64 -4.11 23.22
N LEU A 80 -9.66 -3.07 22.38
CA LEU A 80 -8.52 -2.17 22.24
C LEU A 80 -8.50 -1.18 23.40
N GLU A 81 -7.34 -1.03 24.01
CA GLU A 81 -7.10 0.00 25.03
C GLU A 81 -7.11 1.39 24.39
N ASN A 82 -7.31 2.42 25.22
CA ASN A 82 -7.19 3.81 24.77
C ASN A 82 -5.80 4.04 24.18
N GLY A 83 -5.73 4.61 22.99
CA GLY A 83 -4.46 4.87 22.31
C GLY A 83 -4.58 5.09 20.81
N SER A 84 -3.43 5.34 20.18
CA SER A 84 -3.31 5.50 18.73
C SER A 84 -2.96 4.17 18.06
N TYR A 85 -3.59 3.93 16.91
CA TYR A 85 -3.39 2.72 16.12
C TYR A 85 -3.29 3.04 14.64
N THR A 86 -2.64 2.13 13.92
CA THR A 86 -2.45 2.22 12.47
C THR A 86 -2.95 0.94 11.83
N THR A 87 -3.82 1.07 10.82
CA THR A 87 -4.19 -0.05 9.95
C THR A 87 -3.37 0.01 8.67
N GLU A 88 -2.75 -1.10 8.28
CA GLU A 88 -2.03 -1.22 7.01
C GLU A 88 -2.69 -2.30 6.15
N LEU A 89 -3.12 -1.94 4.94
CA LEU A 89 -3.41 -2.90 3.87
C LEU A 89 -2.18 -2.99 2.97
N GLU A 90 -1.44 -4.07 3.12
CA GLU A 90 -0.30 -4.41 2.28
C GLU A 90 -0.77 -5.10 1.00
N LYS A 91 -0.53 -4.45 -0.14
CA LYS A 91 -0.74 -4.98 -1.49
C LYS A 91 0.60 -5.31 -2.16
N ASP A 92 0.54 -5.75 -3.42
CA ASP A 92 1.71 -6.11 -4.22
C ASP A 92 2.74 -4.97 -4.34
N PHE A 93 2.28 -3.75 -4.66
CA PHE A 93 3.15 -2.60 -4.98
C PHE A 93 2.95 -1.38 -4.08
N GLU A 94 1.95 -1.42 -3.20
CA GLU A 94 1.61 -0.30 -2.32
C GLU A 94 1.16 -0.81 -0.95
N ILE A 95 1.27 0.06 0.04
CA ILE A 95 0.70 -0.13 1.38
C ILE A 95 -0.20 1.05 1.67
N ILE A 96 -1.47 0.78 1.91
CA ILE A 96 -2.44 1.80 2.29
C ILE A 96 -2.48 1.86 3.81
N VAL A 97 -2.10 3.01 4.36
CA VAL A 97 -2.01 3.26 5.79
C VAL A 97 -3.14 4.19 6.22
N LYS A 98 -3.85 3.83 7.28
CA LYS A 98 -4.88 4.68 7.90
C LYS A 98 -4.68 4.72 9.40
N LYS A 99 -4.82 5.90 9.99
CA LYS A 99 -4.72 6.10 11.44
C LYS A 99 -6.08 6.15 12.10
N LEU A 100 -6.17 5.57 13.28
CA LEU A 100 -7.33 5.63 14.15
C LEU A 100 -6.91 5.85 15.61
N GLU A 101 -7.77 6.50 16.37
CA GLU A 101 -7.65 6.63 17.83
C GLU A 101 -8.79 5.87 18.49
N VAL A 102 -8.46 5.13 19.56
CA VAL A 102 -9.45 4.57 20.48
C VAL A 102 -9.42 5.41 21.76
N LYS A 103 -10.58 5.93 22.16
CA LYS A 103 -10.72 6.70 23.40
C LYS A 103 -12.07 6.44 24.03
N ASP A 104 -12.06 5.95 25.27
CA ASP A 104 -13.23 5.64 26.07
C ASP A 104 -14.21 4.70 25.33
N GLY A 105 -13.65 3.77 24.56
CA GLY A 105 -14.39 2.81 23.72
C GLY A 105 -14.95 3.39 22.41
N PHE A 106 -14.66 4.65 22.08
CA PHE A 106 -14.98 5.28 20.81
C PHE A 106 -13.80 5.21 19.85
N VAL A 107 -14.09 5.05 18.55
CA VAL A 107 -13.06 4.99 17.51
C VAL A 107 -13.18 6.20 16.58
N THR A 108 -12.10 6.95 16.44
CA THR A 108 -12.00 8.12 15.56
C THR A 108 -11.04 7.83 14.41
N PHE A 109 -11.46 8.08 13.16
CA PHE A 109 -10.61 7.95 11.98
C PHE A 109 -10.05 9.30 11.53
N TYR A 110 -8.73 9.42 11.44
CA TYR A 110 -8.08 10.61 10.91
C TYR A 110 -7.91 10.50 9.39
N LYS A 111 -8.99 10.80 8.65
CA LYS A 111 -9.01 10.66 7.18
C LYS A 111 -7.93 11.49 6.47
N ASN A 112 -7.54 12.62 7.05
CA ASN A 112 -6.53 13.53 6.49
C ASN A 112 -5.10 13.04 6.74
N GLU A 113 -4.91 11.97 7.51
CA GLU A 113 -3.62 11.36 7.83
C GLU A 113 -3.45 9.98 7.16
N ASN A 114 -4.25 9.70 6.13
CA ASN A 114 -4.05 8.51 5.32
C ASN A 114 -2.80 8.67 4.45
N GLU A 115 -2.03 7.60 4.34
CA GLU A 115 -0.77 7.57 3.61
C GLU A 115 -0.76 6.38 2.65
N ILE A 116 -0.12 6.54 1.49
CA ILE A 116 0.12 5.47 0.54
C ILE A 116 1.63 5.34 0.36
N ILE A 117 2.18 4.20 0.77
CA ILE A 117 3.59 3.89 0.63
C ILE A 117 3.77 3.03 -0.62
N PHE A 118 4.49 3.53 -1.62
CA PHE A 118 4.83 2.75 -2.82
C PHE A 118 6.08 1.91 -2.57
N LYS A 119 5.97 0.61 -2.78
CA LYS A 119 7.07 -0.34 -2.64
C LYS A 119 8.06 -0.18 -3.79
N PRO A 120 9.37 -0.33 -3.55
CA PRO A 120 10.35 -0.36 -4.63
C PRO A 120 10.14 -1.59 -5.51
N VAL A 121 10.31 -1.41 -6.82
CA VAL A 121 10.26 -2.47 -7.81
C VAL A 121 11.68 -2.82 -8.24
N ILE A 122 12.04 -4.10 -8.18
CA ILE A 122 13.37 -4.61 -8.58
C ILE A 122 13.24 -5.52 -9.80
N ARG A 123 13.76 -5.06 -10.94
CA ARG A 123 13.84 -5.82 -12.19
C ARG A 123 15.28 -6.19 -12.51
N THR A 124 15.44 -7.33 -13.15
CA THR A 124 16.74 -7.88 -13.56
C THR A 124 16.63 -8.27 -15.02
N GLU A 125 17.53 -7.74 -15.85
CA GLU A 125 17.54 -7.95 -17.31
C GLU A 125 18.98 -8.22 -17.75
N GLY A 126 19.31 -9.50 -17.95
CA GLY A 126 20.70 -9.93 -18.14
C GLY A 126 21.57 -9.52 -16.95
N ASN A 127 22.63 -8.76 -17.21
CA ASN A 127 23.54 -8.24 -16.18
C ASN A 127 23.14 -6.87 -15.63
N LEU A 128 21.89 -6.42 -15.85
CA LEU A 128 21.38 -5.15 -15.35
C LEU A 128 20.38 -5.37 -14.20
N ILE A 129 20.48 -4.52 -13.19
CA ILE A 129 19.51 -4.38 -12.10
C ILE A 129 18.86 -3.02 -12.26
N LEU A 130 17.54 -2.99 -12.41
CA LEU A 130 16.74 -1.78 -12.53
C LEU A 130 15.87 -1.65 -11.28
N ILE A 131 15.97 -0.50 -10.61
CA ILE A 131 15.22 -0.18 -9.40
C ILE A 131 14.41 1.10 -9.65
N SER A 132 13.14 1.07 -9.26
CA SER A 132 12.27 2.25 -9.29
C SER A 132 11.39 2.30 -8.03
N LYS A 133 11.22 3.49 -7.45
CA LYS A 133 10.27 3.76 -6.35
C LYS A 133 9.69 5.16 -6.49
N ILE A 134 8.38 5.29 -6.29
CA ILE A 134 7.72 6.59 -6.13
C ILE A 134 7.91 7.02 -4.68
N GLU A 135 8.38 8.25 -4.48
CA GLU A 135 8.76 8.79 -3.18
C GLU A 135 8.43 10.28 -3.10
N PHE A 136 7.20 10.60 -2.67
CA PHE A 136 6.74 11.98 -2.62
C PHE A 136 7.28 12.75 -1.40
N ASP A 137 7.73 12.04 -0.36
CA ASP A 137 8.19 12.60 0.91
C ASP A 137 9.72 12.74 0.96
N ASN A 138 10.38 12.60 -0.20
CA ASN A 138 11.82 12.72 -0.40
C ASN A 138 12.65 11.80 0.54
N GLN A 139 12.09 10.66 0.96
CA GLN A 139 12.84 9.70 1.77
C GLN A 139 13.92 9.00 0.94
N PRO A 140 15.11 8.76 1.50
CA PRO A 140 16.17 8.07 0.76
C PRO A 140 15.88 6.57 0.63
N LEU A 141 16.35 6.00 -0.47
CA LEU A 141 16.37 4.57 -0.74
C LEU A 141 17.79 4.05 -0.56
N ASN A 142 18.03 3.19 0.42
CA ASN A 142 19.33 2.56 0.60
C ASN A 142 19.37 1.22 -0.14
N VAL A 143 20.36 1.01 -0.99
CA VAL A 143 20.54 -0.22 -1.78
C VAL A 143 21.87 -0.87 -1.40
N THR A 144 21.85 -2.18 -1.17
CA THR A 144 23.03 -3.01 -0.96
C THR A 144 23.01 -4.18 -1.91
N LEU A 145 24.10 -4.39 -2.65
CA LEU A 145 24.28 -5.53 -3.55
C LEU A 145 25.23 -6.55 -2.91
N TYR A 146 24.85 -7.81 -3.02
CA TYR A 146 25.63 -8.94 -2.57
C TYR A 146 25.97 -9.87 -3.75
N TYR A 147 27.15 -10.47 -3.70
CA TYR A 147 27.59 -11.56 -4.56
C TYR A 147 28.14 -12.69 -3.69
N ASN A 148 27.61 -13.90 -3.83
CA ASN A 148 27.95 -15.05 -2.99
C ASN A 148 27.96 -14.70 -1.49
N ASN A 149 26.91 -14.01 -1.05
CA ASN A 149 26.68 -13.52 0.31
C ASN A 149 27.64 -12.42 0.82
N ASN A 150 28.60 -11.96 0.00
CA ASN A 150 29.46 -10.84 0.34
C ASN A 150 28.92 -9.53 -0.23
N ILE A 151 28.96 -8.45 0.55
CA ILE A 151 28.60 -7.11 0.07
C ILE A 151 29.62 -6.68 -0.97
N ILE A 152 29.16 -6.33 -2.17
CA ILE A 152 30.01 -5.83 -3.25
C ILE A 152 29.77 -4.34 -3.54
N PHE A 153 28.63 -3.80 -3.12
CA PHE A 153 28.27 -2.41 -3.39
C PHE A 153 27.19 -1.90 -2.43
N SER A 154 27.20 -0.61 -2.15
CA SER A 154 26.16 0.10 -1.39
C SER A 154 25.94 1.50 -1.95
N ASP A 155 24.69 1.94 -1.99
CA ASP A 155 24.29 3.22 -2.59
C ASP A 155 23.09 3.81 -1.85
N LYS A 156 23.01 5.14 -1.86
CA LYS A 156 21.92 5.92 -1.28
C LYS A 156 21.31 6.76 -2.40
N VAL A 157 20.09 6.44 -2.79
CA VAL A 157 19.37 7.12 -3.86
C VAL A 157 18.38 8.11 -3.22
N GLU A 158 18.50 9.39 -3.55
CA GLU A 158 17.69 10.47 -2.98
C GLU A 158 17.51 11.63 -3.97
N GLY A 159 16.62 12.58 -3.66
CA GLY A 159 16.52 13.87 -4.36
C GLY A 159 15.45 13.98 -5.47
N GLU A 160 14.77 12.89 -5.82
CA GLU A 160 13.71 12.88 -6.84
C GLU A 160 12.40 12.29 -6.31
N LYS A 161 11.26 12.77 -6.84
CA LYS A 161 9.92 12.20 -6.53
C LYS A 161 9.74 10.77 -7.02
N VAL A 162 10.53 10.37 -8.01
CA VAL A 162 10.59 9.00 -8.51
C VAL A 162 12.06 8.62 -8.53
N LEU A 163 12.47 7.82 -7.56
CA LEU A 163 13.84 7.34 -7.44
C LEU A 163 14.06 6.23 -8.46
N ASN A 164 14.94 6.47 -9.43
CA ASN A 164 15.33 5.49 -10.42
C ASN A 164 16.82 5.20 -10.34
N ARG A 165 17.19 3.92 -10.47
CA ARG A 165 18.59 3.52 -10.46
C ARG A 165 18.81 2.28 -11.31
N VAL A 166 19.91 2.27 -12.06
CA VAL A 166 20.36 1.12 -12.83
C VAL A 166 21.78 0.77 -12.41
N TYR A 167 21.99 -0.49 -12.07
CA TYR A 167 23.32 -1.06 -11.82
C TYR A 167 23.65 -2.06 -12.91
N LYS A 168 24.91 -2.04 -13.35
CA LYS A 168 25.44 -2.98 -14.34
C LYS A 168 26.46 -3.88 -13.66
N LEU A 169 26.19 -5.17 -13.65
CA LEU A 169 27.06 -6.21 -13.14
C LEU A 169 28.07 -6.65 -14.22
N SER A 170 29.16 -7.27 -13.81
CA SER A 170 30.06 -7.94 -14.77
C SER A 170 29.33 -9.09 -15.46
N LYS A 171 29.65 -9.35 -16.72
CA LYS A 171 29.13 -10.53 -17.46
C LYS A 171 29.97 -11.79 -17.23
N THR A 172 31.16 -11.64 -16.65
CA THR A 172 32.10 -12.76 -16.41
C THR A 172 32.00 -13.32 -15.00
N GLU A 173 31.39 -12.58 -14.08
CA GLU A 173 31.19 -12.99 -12.69
C GLU A 173 29.81 -13.64 -12.58
N GLU A 174 29.71 -14.92 -12.93
CA GLU A 174 28.48 -15.70 -12.81
C GLU A 174 28.31 -16.21 -11.37
N GLY A 175 27.08 -16.27 -10.89
CA GLY A 175 26.79 -16.75 -9.54
C GLY A 175 25.62 -16.07 -8.84
N ALA A 176 25.53 -16.28 -7.53
CA ALA A 176 24.38 -15.85 -6.74
C ALA A 176 24.50 -14.37 -6.36
N TYR A 177 23.52 -13.59 -6.77
CA TYR A 177 23.38 -12.17 -6.43
C TYR A 177 22.14 -11.93 -5.58
N LYS A 178 22.22 -10.90 -4.74
CA LYS A 178 21.09 -10.43 -3.95
C LYS A 178 21.09 -8.91 -3.89
N VAL A 179 19.95 -8.31 -4.17
CA VAL A 179 19.69 -6.89 -3.94
C VAL A 179 18.87 -6.75 -2.67
N VAL A 180 19.35 -5.96 -1.72
CA VAL A 180 18.62 -5.58 -0.51
C VAL A 180 18.37 -4.08 -0.57
N ILE A 181 17.11 -3.70 -0.39
CA ILE A 181 16.67 -2.31 -0.38
C ILE A 181 16.02 -2.01 0.95
N SER A 182 16.45 -0.93 1.61
CA SER A 182 15.84 -0.44 2.84
C SER A 182 15.18 0.92 2.60
N ALA A 183 13.86 0.99 2.79
CA ALA A 183 13.04 2.20 2.69
C ALA A 183 11.78 2.05 3.54
N ASP A 184 11.22 3.16 4.03
CA ASP A 184 9.96 3.19 4.78
C ASP A 184 9.95 2.23 5.99
N HIS A 185 11.08 2.12 6.68
CA HIS A 185 11.33 1.17 7.79
C HIS A 185 11.11 -0.31 7.41
N ARG A 186 11.21 -0.62 6.12
CA ARG A 186 11.01 -1.95 5.56
C ARG A 186 12.23 -2.35 4.74
N THR A 187 12.39 -3.65 4.59
CA THR A 187 13.42 -4.25 3.76
C THR A 187 12.79 -5.05 2.64
N TYR A 188 13.23 -4.81 1.41
CA TYR A 188 12.81 -5.50 0.21
C TYR A 188 14.02 -6.23 -0.35
N THR A 189 13.85 -7.49 -0.74
CA THR A 189 14.97 -8.33 -1.19
C THR A 189 14.61 -9.06 -2.46
N LYS A 190 15.58 -9.16 -3.36
CA LYS A 190 15.50 -10.00 -4.55
C LYS A 190 16.81 -10.74 -4.76
N ASP A 191 16.72 -12.07 -4.72
CA ASP A 191 17.79 -12.98 -5.11
C ASP A 191 17.66 -13.30 -6.61
N PHE A 192 18.80 -13.44 -7.28
CA PHE A 192 18.88 -13.84 -8.69
C PHE A 192 20.27 -14.41 -8.99
N THR A 193 20.40 -15.04 -10.15
CA THR A 193 21.67 -15.61 -10.62
C THR A 193 21.94 -15.07 -12.01
N ILE A 194 23.19 -14.71 -12.27
CA ILE A 194 23.71 -14.43 -13.60
C ILE A 194 24.53 -15.64 -14.03
#